data_AF-A0A7U3VJA6-F1
#
_entry.id   AF-A0A7U3VJA6-F1
#
_cell.length_a   1.000
_cell.length_b   1.000
_cell.length_c   1.000
_cell.angle_alpha   90.00
_cell.angle_beta   90.00
_cell.angle_gamma   90.00
#
_symmetry.space_group_name_H-M   'P 1'
#
loop_
_entity.id
_entity.type
_entity.pdbx_description
1 polymer ?
#
loop_
_entity_poly.entity_id
_entity_poly.type
_entity_poly.pdbx_seq_one_letter_code
_entity_poly.pdbx_strand_id
1 'polypeptide(L)' 'MAVPKKRTSLSKKHIRRNIWKGRGYQAAAKALSLAKSISTGHSKSFFVRQTSNKALE' A
#
# COMPACT_ATOMS: atom_id res chain seq x y z
N MET A 1 4.40 -34.27 -12.93
CA MET A 1 4.21 -33.10 -12.02
C MET A 1 3.63 -33.59 -10.70
N ALA A 2 4.00 -32.96 -9.58
CA ALA A 2 3.43 -33.34 -8.28
C ALA A 2 1.97 -32.86 -8.15
N VAL A 3 1.08 -33.73 -7.70
CA VAL A 3 -0.36 -33.45 -7.52
C VAL A 3 -0.71 -33.46 -6.03
N PRO A 4 -1.48 -32.48 -5.51
CA PRO A 4 -1.87 -32.47 -4.11
C PRO A 4 -2.79 -33.65 -3.78
N LYS A 5 -2.42 -34.47 -2.80
CA LYS A 5 -3.22 -35.63 -2.38
C LYS A 5 -4.56 -35.25 -1.74
N LYS A 6 -4.62 -34.09 -1.09
CA LYS A 6 -5.80 -33.56 -0.39
C LYS A 6 -5.89 -32.05 -0.58
N ARG A 7 -7.11 -31.51 -0.53
CA ARG A 7 -7.34 -30.07 -0.58
C ARG A 7 -6.83 -29.38 0.69
N THR A 8 -6.43 -28.12 0.56
CA THR A 8 -6.07 -27.31 1.73
C THR A 8 -7.31 -27.00 2.57
N SER A 9 -7.16 -27.00 3.90
CA SER A 9 -8.23 -26.60 4.80
C SER A 9 -8.56 -25.11 4.63
N LEU A 10 -9.79 -24.71 4.97
CA LEU A 10 -10.23 -23.31 4.86
C LEU A 10 -9.34 -22.37 5.69
N SER A 11 -8.98 -22.76 6.91
CA SER A 11 -8.05 -22.01 7.77
C SER A 11 -6.69 -21.79 7.11
N LYS A 12 -6.05 -22.85 6.59
CA LYS A 12 -4.75 -22.73 5.90
C LYS A 12 -4.82 -21.86 4.64
N LYS A 13 -5.94 -21.91 3.91
CA LYS A 13 -6.19 -21.02 2.77
C LYS A 13 -6.30 -19.56 3.21
N HIS A 14 -7.03 -19.27 4.28
CA HIS A 14 -7.19 -17.89 4.78
C HIS A 14 -5.89 -17.30 5.33
N ILE A 15 -5.08 -18.07 6.07
CA ILE A 15 -3.77 -17.62 6.57
C ILE A 15 -2.88 -17.16 5.41
N ARG A 16 -2.78 -17.96 4.34
CA ARG A 16 -2.00 -17.58 3.15
C ARG A 16 -2.49 -16.28 2.50
N ARG A 17 -3.81 -16.11 2.39
CA ARG A 17 -4.40 -14.86 1.86
C ARG A 17 -4.15 -13.67 2.77
N ASN A 18 -4.22 -13.85 4.09
CA ASN A 18 -4.00 -12.78 5.06
C ASN A 18 -2.54 -12.29 5.03
N ILE A 19 -1.56 -13.18 4.85
CA ILE A 19 -0.16 -12.78 4.66
C ILE A 19 -0.01 -11.88 3.43
N TRP A 20 -0.66 -12.22 2.32
CA TRP A 20 -0.64 -11.39 1.11
C TRP A 20 -1.31 -10.03 1.34
N LYS A 21 -2.50 -10.01 1.97
CA LYS A 21 -3.21 -8.76 2.32
C LYS A 21 -2.44 -7.88 3.31
N GLY A 22 -1.74 -8.47 4.28
CA GLY A 22 -0.97 -7.75 5.29
C GLY A 22 0.15 -6.88 4.71
N ARG A 23 0.69 -7.25 3.54
CA ARG A 23 1.68 -6.42 2.83
C ARG A 23 1.10 -5.08 2.38
N GLY A 24 -0.19 -5.06 1.99
CA GLY A 24 -0.88 -3.83 1.60
C GLY A 24 -0.99 -2.82 2.74
N TYR A 25 -1.26 -3.30 3.96
CA TYR A 25 -1.31 -2.44 5.14
C TYR A 25 0.02 -1.74 5.42
N GLN A 26 1.14 -2.46 5.30
CA GLN A 26 2.47 -1.87 5.49
C GLN A 26 2.79 -0.82 4.43
N ALA A 27 2.41 -1.06 3.17
CA ALA A 27 2.57 -0.09 2.10
C ALA A 27 1.72 1.17 2.34
N ALA A 28 0.46 1.00 2.78
CA ALA A 28 -0.44 2.10 3.10
C ALA A 28 0.07 2.96 4.25
N ALA A 29 0.60 2.34 5.32
CA ALA A 29 1.17 3.08 6.45
C ALA A 29 2.38 3.95 6.03
N LYS A 30 3.26 3.41 5.19
CA LYS A 30 4.41 4.16 4.63
C LYS A 30 3.94 5.29 3.71
N ALA A 31 2.97 5.01 2.83
CA ALA A 31 2.41 6.00 1.91
C ALA A 31 1.74 7.16 2.67
N LEU A 32 1.00 6.89 3.74
CA LEU A 32 0.35 7.92 4.55
C LEU A 32 1.38 8.81 5.26
N SER A 33 2.42 8.22 5.84
CA SER A 33 3.54 8.97 6.46
C SER A 33 4.20 9.89 5.43
N LEU A 34 4.48 9.36 4.24
CA LEU A 34 5.09 10.12 3.14
C LEU A 34 4.19 11.27 2.68
N ALA A 35 2.89 11.02 2.47
CA ALA A 35 1.94 12.04 2.05
C ALA A 35 1.87 13.22 3.02
N LYS A 36 1.85 12.94 4.34
CA LYS A 36 1.90 13.98 5.37
C LYS A 36 3.19 14.80 5.28
N SER A 37 4.34 14.14 5.12
CA SER A 37 5.63 14.83 4.99
C SER A 37 5.76 15.68 3.73
N ILE A 38 5.08 15.31 2.64
CA ILE A 38 5.03 16.09 1.40
C ILE A 38 4.08 17.29 1.57
N SER A 39 2.93 17.08 2.23
CA SER A 39 1.90 18.13 2.36
C SER A 39 2.35 19.37 3.13
N THR A 40 3.34 19.25 4.03
CA THR A 40 3.87 20.39 4.79
C THR A 40 4.82 21.27 3.98
N GLY A 41 5.32 20.79 2.82
CA GLY A 41 6.24 21.56 1.96
C GLY A 41 7.62 21.85 2.56
N HIS A 42 7.93 21.34 3.76
CA HIS A 42 9.22 21.55 4.43
C HIS A 42 10.32 20.58 3.96
N SER A 43 9.93 19.46 3.34
CA SER A 43 10.87 18.44 2.87
C SER A 43 11.53 18.88 1.56
N LYS A 44 12.86 19.09 1.59
CA LYS A 44 13.66 19.50 0.41
C LYS A 44 14.10 18.32 -0.47
N SER A 45 13.93 17.08 -0.01
CA SER A 45 14.40 15.86 -0.69
C SER A 45 13.40 15.29 -1.69
N PHE A 46 12.11 15.64 -1.57
CA PHE A 46 11.05 15.12 -2.44
C PHE A 46 10.56 16.22 -3.38
N PHE A 47 10.62 15.97 -4.69
CA PHE A 47 10.04 16.85 -5.69
C PHE A 47 8.66 16.35 -6.09
N VAL A 48 7.65 17.20 -5.96
CA VAL A 48 6.29 16.93 -6.42
C VAL A 48 5.87 18.07 -7.35
N ARG A 49 5.40 17.74 -8.55
CA ARG A 49 4.87 18.74 -9.49
C ARG A 49 3.59 19.32 -8.91
N GLN A 50 3.62 20.58 -8.50
CA GLN A 50 2.41 21.31 -8.15
C GLN A 50 1.66 21.64 -9.44
N THR A 51 0.56 20.94 -9.70
CA THR A 51 -0.42 21.43 -10.68
C THR A 51 -1.16 22.56 -10.01
N SER A 52 -1.00 23.79 -10.51
CA SER A 52 -1.79 24.92 -10.07
C SER A 52 -3.27 24.58 -10.30
N ASN A 53 -4.01 24.31 -9.22
CA ASN A 53 -5.47 24.42 -9.27
C ASN A 53 -5.75 25.91 -9.36
N LYS A 54 -5.73 26.44 -10.58
CA LYS A 54 -6.34 27.73 -10.86
C LYS A 54 -7.82 27.48 -10.57
N ALA A 55 -8.28 27.85 -9.38
CA ALA A 55 -9.70 27.89 -9.09
C ALA A 55 -10.28 28.84 -10.14
N LEU A 56 -10.98 28.26 -11.12
CA LEU A 56 -11.79 29.03 -12.04
C LEU A 56 -12.96 29.52 -11.20
N GLU A 57 -12.87 30.78 -10.77
CA GLU A 57 -14.06 31.57 -10.46
C GLU A 57 -14.99 31.62 -11.68
#